data_AF-A0A970HE04-F1
#
_entry.id   AF-A0A970HE04-F1
#
_cell.length_a   1.000
_cell.length_b   1.000
_cell.length_c   1.000
_cell.angle_alpha   90.00
_cell.angle_beta   90.00
_cell.angle_gamma   90.00
#
_symmetry.space_group_name_H-M   'P 1'
#
loop_
_entity.id
_entity.type
_entity.pdbx_description
1 polymer ?
#
loop_
_entity_poly.entity_id
_entity_poly.type
_entity_poly.pdbx_seq_one_letter_code
_entity_poly.pdbx_strand_id
1 'polypeptide(L)'
;KADFTNTFRSLTLGEFCGMKLFDTEDFSGWRQKWEKRLKKEGKSKEEVFRLMKDNNPSIIPRNYLVEEALEAAVKDGDYSKLNRLVDTLSDPYGYSKEQEAFAKLPPEPKTPYRTFCGT
;
A
#
# COMPACT_ATOMS: atom_id res chain seq x y z
N LYS A 1 3.16 -14.49 -3.35
CA LYS A 1 3.10 -13.28 -4.20
C LYS A 1 3.07 -12.06 -3.30
N ALA A 2 3.84 -11.01 -3.58
CA ALA A 2 3.87 -9.79 -2.77
C ALA A 2 2.90 -8.74 -3.31
N ASP A 3 2.35 -7.92 -2.41
CA ASP A 3 1.50 -6.78 -2.78
C ASP A 3 2.37 -5.58 -3.13
N PHE A 4 2.12 -4.96 -4.29
CA PHE A 4 2.99 -3.92 -4.82
C PHE A 4 3.07 -2.71 -3.87
N THR A 5 1.93 -2.09 -3.55
CA THR A 5 1.87 -0.89 -2.70
C THR A 5 2.42 -1.18 -1.31
N ASN A 6 2.03 -2.29 -0.68
CA ASN A 6 2.50 -2.61 0.67
C ASN A 6 3.99 -2.94 0.70
N THR A 7 4.55 -3.53 -0.37
CA THR A 7 6.00 -3.79 -0.45
C THR A 7 6.78 -2.49 -0.42
N PHE A 8 6.38 -1.50 -1.23
CA PHE A 8 7.03 -0.19 -1.23
C PHE A 8 6.73 0.62 0.04
N ARG A 9 5.52 0.52 0.60
CA ARG A 9 5.17 1.12 1.90
C ARG A 9 6.08 0.61 3.02
N SER A 10 6.30 -0.71 3.10
CA SER A 10 7.23 -1.33 4.05
C SER A 10 8.66 -0.85 3.86
N LEU A 11 9.13 -0.73 2.62
CA LEU A 11 10.46 -0.17 2.33
C LEU A 11 10.58 1.30 2.78
N THR A 12 9.53 2.10 2.58
CA THR A 12 9.48 3.52 2.99
C THR A 12 9.53 3.67 4.51
N LEU A 13 8.82 2.81 5.24
CA LEU A 13 8.77 2.84 6.71
C LEU A 13 9.96 2.13 7.37
N GLY A 14 10.70 1.30 6.62
CA GLY A 14 11.73 0.42 7.18
C GLY A 14 11.15 -0.74 8.00
N GLU A 15 9.88 -1.06 7.80
CA GLU A 15 9.13 -2.09 8.53
C GLU A 15 8.93 -3.33 7.66
N PHE A 16 9.59 -4.43 8.03
CA PHE A 16 9.62 -5.67 7.24
C PHE A 16 8.83 -6.79 7.89
N CYS A 17 7.65 -6.48 8.43
CA CYS A 17 6.75 -7.46 9.04
C CYS A 17 5.49 -7.67 8.18
N GLY A 18 4.82 -8.81 8.34
CA GLY A 18 3.49 -9.05 7.79
C GLY A 18 3.43 -9.60 6.36
N MET A 19 4.55 -9.75 5.65
CA MET A 19 4.59 -10.43 4.34
C MET A 19 5.67 -11.51 4.31
N LYS A 20 5.30 -12.73 3.89
CA LYS A 20 6.22 -13.88 3.74
C LYS A 20 7.43 -13.60 2.84
N LEU A 21 7.32 -12.60 1.95
CA LEU A 21 8.44 -12.16 1.12
C LEU A 21 9.65 -11.75 1.97
N PHE A 22 9.42 -11.08 3.10
CA PHE A 22 10.50 -10.51 3.90
C PHE A 22 11.32 -11.56 4.66
N ASP A 23 10.77 -12.76 4.82
CA ASP A 23 11.41 -13.89 5.47
C ASP A 23 12.28 -14.72 4.49
N THR A 24 12.31 -14.39 3.20
CA THR A 24 13.07 -15.16 2.21
C THR A 24 14.53 -14.74 2.12
N GLU A 25 15.40 -15.70 1.81
CA GLU A 25 16.82 -15.45 1.55
C GLU A 25 17.03 -14.51 0.35
N ASP A 26 16.21 -14.66 -0.70
CA ASP A 26 16.24 -13.79 -1.88
C ASP A 26 16.00 -12.32 -1.52
N PHE A 27 15.01 -12.05 -0.66
CA PHE A 27 14.75 -10.69 -0.20
C PHE A 27 15.89 -10.16 0.65
N SER A 28 16.43 -10.97 1.57
CA SER A 28 17.61 -10.59 2.37
C SER A 28 18.81 -10.23 1.48
N GLY A 29 19.11 -11.05 0.47
CA GLY A 29 20.19 -10.81 -0.49
C GLY A 29 19.95 -9.55 -1.34
N TRP A 30 18.72 -9.35 -1.81
CA TRP A 30 18.33 -8.14 -2.53
C TRP A 30 18.45 -6.89 -1.66
N ARG A 31 17.98 -6.94 -0.41
CA ARG A 31 18.02 -5.82 0.53
C ARG A 31 19.45 -5.38 0.81
N GLN A 32 20.38 -6.32 1.00
CA GLN A 32 21.79 -6.00 1.17
C GLN A 32 22.39 -5.28 -0.06
N LYS A 33 22.01 -5.69 -1.27
CA LYS A 33 22.43 -5.01 -2.50
C LYS A 33 21.84 -3.60 -2.60
N TRP A 34 20.57 -3.44 -2.26
CA TRP A 34 19.88 -2.14 -2.22
C TRP A 34 20.52 -1.18 -1.21
N GLU A 35 20.76 -1.62 0.03
CA GLU A 35 21.41 -0.81 1.06
C GLU A 35 22.84 -0.41 0.66
N LYS A 36 23.60 -1.32 0.04
CA LYS A 36 24.93 -1.00 -0.53
C LYS A 36 24.84 0.03 -1.65
N ARG A 37 23.80 -0.04 -2.50
CA ARG A 37 23.57 0.93 -3.59
C ARG A 37 23.22 2.32 -3.04
N LEU A 38 22.38 2.39 -2.00
CA LEU A 38 22.02 3.66 -1.34
C LEU A 38 23.24 4.34 -0.72
N LYS A 39 24.12 3.59 -0.05
CA LYS A 39 25.37 4.13 0.53
C LYS A 39 26.27 4.80 -0.53
N LYS A 40 26.23 4.33 -1.79
CA LYS A 40 27.00 4.92 -2.90
C LYS A 40 26.38 6.20 -3.45
N GLU A 41 25.11 6.50 -3.18
CA GLU A 41 24.47 7.74 -3.64
C GLU A 41 24.85 8.97 -2.81
N GLY A 42 25.46 8.78 -1.65
CA GLY A 42 25.87 9.87 -0.77
C GLY A 42 24.72 10.59 -0.06
N LYS A 43 23.48 10.11 -0.20
CA LYS A 43 22.31 10.63 0.52
C LYS A 43 22.23 10.05 1.93
N SER A 44 21.76 10.85 2.87
CA SER A 44 21.39 10.38 4.20
C SER A 44 20.17 9.45 4.14
N LYS A 45 19.99 8.62 5.18
CA LYS A 45 18.80 7.73 5.25
C LYS A 45 17.51 8.55 5.31
N GLU A 46 17.56 9.69 5.98
CA GLU A 46 16.46 10.61 6.18
C GLU A 46 16.00 11.20 4.85
N GLU A 47 16.93 11.58 3.97
CA GLU A 47 16.61 12.05 2.61
C GLU A 47 16.00 10.96 1.75
N VAL A 48 16.54 9.73 1.82
CA VAL A 48 16.01 8.58 1.08
C VAL A 48 14.57 8.28 1.53
N PHE A 49 14.32 8.19 2.83
CA PHE A 49 12.99 7.90 3.35
C PHE A 49 11.99 9.02 3.08
N ARG A 50 12.41 10.29 3.13
CA ARG A 50 11.55 11.42 2.74
C ARG A 50 11.15 11.30 1.27
N LEU A 51 12.12 11.09 0.38
CA LEU A 51 11.84 10.89 -1.05
C LEU A 51 10.89 9.72 -1.29
N MET A 52 11.06 8.62 -0.57
CA MET A 52 10.16 7.47 -0.67
C MET A 52 8.75 7.77 -0.14
N LYS A 53 8.60 8.53 0.96
CA LYS A 53 7.29 8.96 1.45
C LYS A 53 6.55 9.83 0.43
N ASP A 54 7.27 10.71 -0.26
CA ASP A 54 6.68 11.62 -1.24
C ASP A 54 6.24 10.92 -2.54
N ASN A 55 6.76 9.73 -2.82
CA ASN A 55 6.55 9.04 -4.11
C ASN A 55 5.83 7.69 -4.00
N ASN A 56 5.93 7.02 -2.85
CA ASN A 56 5.22 5.76 -2.59
C ASN A 56 3.94 6.06 -1.80
N PRO A 57 2.75 5.82 -2.36
CA PRO A 57 1.52 6.01 -1.59
C PRO A 57 1.43 4.96 -0.47
N SER A 58 0.97 5.41 0.70
CA SER A 58 0.64 4.55 1.83
C SER A 58 -0.61 3.70 1.55
N ILE A 59 -1.57 4.26 0.79
CA ILE A 59 -2.83 3.61 0.45
C ILE A 59 -3.22 3.83 -1.02
N ILE A 60 -4.04 2.93 -1.55
CA ILE A 60 -4.61 3.02 -2.90
C ILE A 60 -6.09 2.66 -2.84
N PRO A 61 -6.92 3.08 -3.82
CA PRO A 61 -8.31 2.66 -3.93
C PRO A 61 -8.39 1.18 -4.32
N ARG A 62 -8.16 0.28 -3.36
CA ARG A 62 -8.23 -1.17 -3.60
C ARG A 62 -9.65 -1.55 -4.00
N ASN A 63 -9.79 -2.37 -5.03
CA ASN A 63 -11.10 -2.70 -5.60
C ASN A 63 -12.13 -3.18 -4.57
N TYR A 64 -11.74 -4.05 -3.62
CA TYR A 64 -12.67 -4.54 -2.60
C TYR A 64 -13.21 -3.43 -1.69
N LEU A 65 -12.41 -2.38 -1.40
CA LEU A 65 -12.86 -1.23 -0.60
C LEU A 65 -13.82 -0.37 -1.40
N VAL A 66 -13.56 -0.21 -2.69
CA VAL A 66 -14.45 0.51 -3.61
C VAL A 66 -15.78 -0.22 -3.73
N GLU A 67 -15.76 -1.54 -3.90
CA GLU A 67 -16.98 -2.35 -3.98
C GLU A 67 -17.78 -2.32 -2.68
N GLU A 68 -17.12 -2.45 -1.53
CA GLU A 68 -17.78 -2.38 -0.23
C GLU A 68 -18.48 -1.02 -0.02
N ALA A 69 -17.84 0.07 -0.45
CA ALA A 69 -18.41 1.41 -0.40
C ALA A 69 -19.60 1.57 -1.36
N LEU A 70 -19.49 1.06 -2.59
CA LEU A 70 -20.56 1.11 -3.58
C LEU A 70 -21.76 0.26 -3.16
N GLU A 71 -21.51 -0.93 -2.61
CA GLU A 71 -22.57 -1.84 -2.15
C GLU A 71 -23.39 -1.22 -1.03
N ALA A 72 -22.74 -0.62 -0.03
CA ALA A 72 -23.43 0.09 1.07
C ALA A 72 -24.26 1.28 0.56
N ALA A 73 -23.69 2.08 -0.36
CA ALA A 73 -24.40 3.23 -0.93
C ALA A 73 -25.62 2.81 -1.77
N VAL A 74 -25.50 1.75 -2.57
CA VAL A 74 -26.58 1.30 -3.46
C VAL A 74 -27.67 0.54 -2.71
N LYS A 75 -27.31 -0.35 -1.79
CA LYS A 75 -28.28 -1.22 -1.09
C LYS A 75 -28.95 -0.51 0.08
N ASP A 76 -28.18 0.23 0.86
CA ASP A 76 -28.62 0.76 2.15
C ASP A 76 -28.73 2.30 2.15
N GLY A 77 -28.32 2.96 1.05
CA GLY A 77 -28.22 4.43 1.00
C GLY A 77 -27.13 4.99 1.91
N ASP A 78 -26.22 4.15 2.41
CA ASP A 78 -25.16 4.56 3.34
C ASP A 78 -23.89 4.99 2.59
N TYR A 79 -23.67 6.30 2.55
CA TYR A 79 -22.49 6.91 1.92
C TYR A 79 -21.29 7.03 2.86
N SER A 80 -21.39 6.59 4.12
CA SER A 80 -20.32 6.76 5.12
C SER A 80 -19.00 6.11 4.69
N LYS A 81 -19.06 4.91 4.11
CA LYS A 81 -17.89 4.18 3.60
C LYS A 81 -17.25 4.87 2.41
N LEU A 82 -18.07 5.37 1.48
CA LEU A 82 -17.59 6.13 0.33
C LEU A 82 -16.89 7.41 0.76
N ASN A 83 -17.55 8.21 1.61
CA ASN A 83 -16.98 9.46 2.11
C ASN A 83 -15.68 9.20 2.85
N ARG A 84 -15.64 8.20 3.74
CA ARG A 84 -14.42 7.84 4.47
C ARG A 84 -13.30 7.39 3.52
N LEU A 85 -13.61 6.63 2.46
CA LEU A 85 -12.62 6.21 1.47
C LEU A 85 -12.07 7.42 0.70
N VAL A 86 -12.94 8.31 0.22
CA VAL A 86 -12.54 9.54 -0.49
C VAL A 86 -11.70 10.46 0.41
N ASP A 87 -12.14 10.70 1.64
CA ASP A 87 -11.43 11.53 2.61
C ASP A 87 -10.04 10.96 2.92
N THR A 88 -9.92 9.64 3.08
CA THR A 88 -8.61 9.04 3.35
C THR A 88 -7.71 9.12 2.11
N LEU A 89 -8.29 8.98 0.91
CA LEU A 89 -7.57 9.06 -0.36
C LEU A 89 -7.19 10.48 -0.77
N SER A 90 -7.68 11.53 -0.09
CA SER A 90 -7.24 12.91 -0.37
C SER A 90 -5.78 13.15 0.03
N ASP A 91 -5.22 12.32 0.91
CA ASP A 91 -3.80 12.33 1.28
C ASP A 91 -3.19 10.92 1.23
N PRO A 92 -3.02 10.30 0.04
CA PRO A 92 -2.58 8.91 -0.05
C PRO A 92 -1.12 8.70 0.40
N TYR A 93 -0.37 9.77 0.63
CA TYR A 93 1.03 9.78 1.07
C TYR A 93 1.20 10.13 2.56
N GLY A 94 0.11 10.19 3.33
CA GLY A 94 0.14 10.61 4.74
C GLY A 94 0.82 9.66 5.72
N TYR A 95 0.82 8.34 5.45
CA TYR A 95 1.31 7.29 6.38
C TYR A 95 0.72 7.39 7.80
N SER A 96 -0.53 7.82 7.93
CA SER A 96 -1.20 7.98 9.21
C SER A 96 -1.69 6.65 9.79
N LYS A 97 -2.05 6.62 11.08
CA LYS A 97 -2.63 5.42 11.72
C LYS A 97 -4.00 5.09 11.13
N GLU A 98 -4.77 6.09 10.76
CA GLU A 98 -6.08 5.96 10.14
C GLU A 98 -6.00 5.21 8.80
N GLN A 99 -4.90 5.38 8.08
CA GLN A 99 -4.62 4.70 6.81
C GLN A 99 -4.29 3.21 6.93
N GLU A 100 -3.89 2.74 8.11
CA GLU A 100 -3.53 1.31 8.30
C GLU A 100 -4.69 0.37 7.94
N ALA A 101 -5.94 0.78 8.19
CA ALA A 101 -7.11 0.01 7.82
C ALA A 101 -7.27 -0.16 6.30
N PHE A 102 -6.85 0.84 5.52
CA PHE A 102 -6.95 0.89 4.06
C PHE A 102 -5.73 0.26 3.35
N ALA A 103 -4.63 0.05 4.09
CA ALA A 103 -3.46 -0.68 3.62
C ALA A 103 -3.63 -2.21 3.71
N LYS A 104 -4.70 -2.70 4.36
CA LYS A 104 -4.94 -4.14 4.51
C LYS A 104 -5.10 -4.80 3.13
N LEU A 105 -4.58 -6.03 3.05
CA LEU A 105 -4.75 -6.84 1.85
C LEU A 105 -6.22 -7.25 1.72
N PRO A 106 -6.73 -7.39 0.47
CA PRO A 106 -8.03 -7.98 0.27
C PRO A 106 -8.06 -9.37 0.92
N PRO A 107 -9.21 -9.79 1.48
CA PRO A 107 -9.42 -11.20 1.77
C PRO A 107 -9.20 -12.01 0.49
N GLU A 108 -8.77 -13.27 0.62
CA GLU A 108 -8.55 -14.10 -0.56
C GLU A 108 -9.82 -14.12 -1.43
N PRO A 109 -9.71 -13.75 -2.72
CA PRO A 109 -10.89 -13.58 -3.54
C PRO A 109 -11.54 -14.95 -3.76
N LYS A 110 -12.83 -15.07 -3.42
CA LYS A 110 -13.61 -16.30 -3.65
C LYS A 110 -13.74 -16.64 -5.14
N THR A 111 -13.60 -15.65 -6.00
CA THR A 111 -13.68 -15.76 -7.46
C THR A 111 -12.62 -14.88 -8.12
N PRO A 112 -12.12 -15.22 -9.33
CA PRO A 112 -11.18 -14.37 -10.05
C PRO A 112 -11.77 -12.98 -10.27
N TYR A 113 -11.13 -11.96 -9.70
CA TYR A 113 -11.59 -10.58 -9.84
C TYR A 113 -11.38 -10.11 -11.28
N ARG A 114 -12.45 -9.71 -11.97
CA ARG A 114 -12.39 -9.24 -13.36
C ARG A 114 -12.61 -7.73 -13.40
N THR A 115 -11.56 -6.99 -13.70
CA THR A 115 -11.66 -5.55 -13.94
C THR A 115 -12.06 -5.28 -15.38
N PHE A 116 -12.95 -4.31 -15.58
CA PHE A 116 -13.20 -3.68 -16.89
C PHE A 116 -12.53 -2.30 -16.89
N CYS A 117 -11.22 -2.26 -16.61
CA CYS A 117 -10.44 -1.05 -16.78
C CYS A 117 -9.89 -1.05 -18.21
N GLY A 118 -10.75 -0.73 -19.18
CA GLY A 118 -10.39 -0.60 -20.59
C GLY A 118 -11.45 0.21 -21.32
N THR A 119 -11.16 1.47 -21.59
CA THR A 119 -11.67 2.17 -22.78
C THR A 119 -10.78 1.83 -23.95
#